data_AF-A0A7K3DHT8-F1
#
_entry.id   AF-A0A7K3DHT8-F1
#
_cell.length_a   1.000
_cell.length_b   1.000
_cell.length_c   1.000
_cell.angle_alpha   90.00
_cell.angle_beta   90.00
_cell.angle_gamma   90.00
#
_symmetry.space_group_name_H-M   'P 1'
#
loop_
_entity.id
_entity.type
_entity.pdbx_description
1 polymer ?
#
loop_
_entity_poly.entity_id
_entity_poly.type
_entity_poly.pdbx_seq_one_letter_code
_entity_poly.pdbx_strand_id
1 'polypeptide(L)'
;MFFTYLRRELRRRRKAALVVASGLALGIALVIVVNSVSSGMNKAQDKVLQSLYGLGTDMTVTKAASAPQSGESGRPRFKFDAKDSDSDEEQSSDRVMVQGFQTLAASTADKVAGQDGVADTVGGLSLQVMKVDGQFTRGQFKQDGSGGGGRTGGPGGGSGQPQGRVEGGGASFAVNSYSVYGTDVTKQGLGPLTSSKITKGRTFKASETDAKVVVADASYAKEKKLAVGDTVTVKGTKYKVIGV
;
A
#
# COMPACT_ATOMS: atom_id res chain seq x y z
N MET A 1 16.24 31.83 66.46
CA MET A 1 15.52 33.06 66.87
C MET A 1 15.20 34.02 65.71
N PHE A 2 16.05 34.16 64.69
CA PHE A 2 15.85 35.13 63.58
C PHE A 2 14.55 34.93 62.75
N PHE A 3 14.28 33.71 62.24
CA PHE A 3 13.09 33.45 61.43
C PHE A 3 11.76 33.67 62.16
N THR A 4 11.73 33.41 63.47
CA THR A 4 10.56 33.67 64.32
C THR A 4 10.29 35.16 64.51
N TYR A 5 11.33 35.99 64.63
CA TYR A 5 11.20 37.44 64.67
C TYR A 5 10.80 38.01 63.31
N LEU A 6 11.43 37.58 62.23
CA LEU A 6 11.11 37.99 60.85
C LEU A 6 9.65 37.67 60.49
N ARG A 7 9.18 36.46 60.82
CA ARG A 7 7.79 36.03 60.58
C ARG A 7 6.78 36.88 61.38
N ARG A 8 7.11 37.25 62.62
CA ARG A 8 6.24 38.12 63.45
C ARG A 8 6.19 39.54 62.90
N GLU A 9 7.32 40.07 62.42
CA GLU A 9 7.39 41.43 61.86
C GLU A 9 6.63 41.54 60.53
N LEU A 10 6.82 40.58 59.62
CA LEU A 10 6.05 40.49 58.37
C LEU A 10 4.54 40.34 58.62
N ARG A 11 4.14 39.61 59.68
CA ARG A 11 2.74 39.48 60.09
C ARG A 11 2.16 40.72 60.74
N ARG A 12 2.96 41.67 61.24
CA ARG A 12 2.47 42.96 61.76
C ARG A 12 2.30 43.97 60.63
N ARG A 13 3.18 43.97 59.62
CA ARG A 13 3.13 44.88 58.47
C ARG A 13 2.51 44.25 57.20
N ARG A 14 1.45 43.46 57.35
CA ARG A 14 0.89 42.64 56.25
C ARG A 14 0.50 43.45 55.02
N LYS A 15 -0.08 44.64 55.20
CA LYS A 15 -0.54 45.47 54.07
C LYS A 15 0.64 45.95 53.20
N ALA A 16 1.70 46.46 53.81
CA ALA A 16 2.89 46.90 53.09
C ALA A 16 3.69 45.72 52.50
N ALA A 17 3.87 44.65 53.28
CA ALA A 17 4.59 43.46 52.81
C ALA A 17 3.91 42.76 51.64
N LEU A 18 2.56 42.68 51.62
CA LEU A 18 1.81 42.12 50.49
C LEU A 18 1.96 42.95 49.22
N VAL A 19 1.90 44.29 49.31
CA VAL A 19 2.06 45.15 48.12
C VAL A 19 3.46 44.99 47.52
N VAL A 20 4.51 44.99 48.35
CA VAL A 20 5.90 44.80 47.90
C VAL A 20 6.10 43.39 47.32
N ALA A 21 5.59 42.35 47.99
CA ALA A 21 5.69 40.98 47.53
C ALA A 21 4.93 40.75 46.21
N SER A 22 3.75 41.33 46.05
CA SER A 22 2.96 41.24 44.82
C SER A 22 3.64 41.96 43.65
N GLY A 23 4.23 43.15 43.88
CA GLY A 23 5.00 43.85 42.85
C GLY A 23 6.21 43.04 42.37
N LEU A 24 6.95 42.47 43.31
CA LEU A 24 8.09 41.60 43.01
C LEU A 24 7.66 40.29 42.32
N ALA A 25 6.56 39.68 42.78
CA ALA A 25 6.01 38.47 42.18
C ALA A 25 5.53 38.69 40.75
N LEU A 26 4.87 39.82 40.46
CA LEU A 26 4.44 40.18 39.09
C LEU A 26 5.64 40.36 38.15
N GLY A 27 6.70 41.04 38.62
CA GLY A 27 7.93 41.19 37.83
C GLY A 27 8.58 39.84 37.49
N ILE A 28 8.72 38.96 38.49
CA ILE A 28 9.29 37.61 38.28
C ILE A 28 8.38 36.76 37.39
N ALA A 29 7.06 36.81 37.59
CA ALA A 29 6.10 36.06 36.80
C ALA A 29 6.17 36.45 35.32
N LEU A 30 6.26 37.75 35.00
CA LEU A 30 6.39 38.23 33.63
C LEU A 30 7.67 37.69 32.97
N VAL A 31 8.80 37.77 33.67
CA VAL A 31 10.09 37.27 33.16
C VAL A 31 10.02 35.77 32.88
N ILE A 32 9.44 34.98 33.78
CA ILE A 32 9.27 33.53 33.58
C ILE A 32 8.38 33.26 32.37
N VAL A 33 7.27 33.98 32.20
CA VAL A 33 6.37 33.81 31.05
C VAL A 33 7.09 34.09 29.74
N VAL A 34 7.79 35.23 29.63
CA VAL A 34 8.50 35.60 28.40
C VAL A 34 9.60 34.59 28.08
N ASN A 35 10.40 34.18 29.08
CA ASN A 35 11.45 33.19 28.88
C ASN A 35 10.88 31.81 28.50
N SER A 36 9.77 31.41 29.11
CA SER A 36 9.11 30.14 28.80
C SER A 36 8.54 30.13 27.39
N VAL A 37 7.90 31.22 26.97
CA VAL A 37 7.36 31.38 25.62
C VAL A 37 8.50 31.41 24.59
N SER A 38 9.57 32.17 24.83
CA SER A 38 10.73 32.23 23.93
C SER A 38 11.44 30.87 23.81
N SER A 39 11.70 30.20 24.95
CA SER A 39 12.28 28.85 24.95
C SER A 39 11.36 27.83 24.28
N GLY A 40 10.05 27.91 24.52
CA GLY A 40 9.06 27.05 23.88
C GLY A 40 9.01 27.24 22.36
N MET A 41 9.08 28.49 21.89
CA MET A 41 9.14 28.81 20.47
C MET A 41 10.43 28.30 19.83
N ASN A 42 11.59 28.54 20.46
CA ASN A 42 12.86 28.03 19.94
C ASN A 42 12.86 26.50 19.86
N LYS A 43 12.38 25.81 20.90
CA LYS A 43 12.24 24.34 20.87
C LYS A 43 11.27 23.85 19.79
N ALA A 44 10.18 24.57 19.56
CA ALA A 44 9.24 24.23 18.49
C ALA A 44 9.88 24.43 17.11
N GLN A 45 10.64 25.50 16.92
CA GLN A 45 11.40 25.75 15.70
C GLN A 45 12.47 24.68 15.49
N ASP A 46 13.29 24.38 16.50
CA ASP A 46 14.31 23.33 16.43
C ASP A 46 13.72 21.97 16.06
N LYS A 47 12.57 21.63 16.63
CA LYS A 47 11.87 20.37 16.33
C LYS A 47 11.37 20.32 14.88
N VAL A 48 10.85 21.42 14.35
CA VAL A 48 10.42 21.51 12.95
C VAL A 48 11.64 21.46 12.02
N LEU A 49 12.70 22.20 12.33
CA LEU A 49 13.94 22.19 11.54
C LEU A 49 14.61 20.82 11.56
N GLN A 50 14.65 20.11 12.69
CA GLN A 50 15.12 18.71 12.76
C GLN A 50 14.28 17.78 11.89
N SER A 51 12.96 17.98 11.84
CA SER A 51 12.11 17.22 10.92
C SER A 51 12.42 17.52 9.45
N LEU A 52 12.99 18.69 9.15
CA LEU A 52 13.45 19.08 7.80
C LEU A 52 14.86 18.59 7.49
N TYR A 53 15.75 18.44 8.48
CA TYR A 53 17.14 18.00 8.28
C TYR A 53 17.28 16.57 7.72
N GLY A 54 16.25 15.73 7.86
CA GLY A 54 16.17 14.40 7.23
C GLY A 54 15.23 14.33 6.02
N LEU A 55 14.58 15.44 5.64
CA LEU A 55 13.62 15.47 4.56
C LEU A 55 14.37 15.56 3.22
N GLY A 56 14.35 14.49 2.44
CA GLY A 56 15.03 14.42 1.15
C GLY A 56 16.46 13.87 1.20
N THR A 57 16.96 13.41 2.36
CA THR A 57 18.20 12.61 2.44
C THR A 57 17.97 11.15 2.06
N ASP A 58 16.71 10.74 1.90
CA ASP A 58 16.36 9.40 1.47
C ASP A 58 16.75 9.20 0.00
N MET A 59 17.57 8.18 -0.25
CA MET A 59 17.95 7.76 -1.60
C MET A 59 17.33 6.41 -1.92
N THR A 60 16.59 6.35 -3.04
CA THR A 60 16.05 5.09 -3.54
C THR A 60 17.04 4.44 -4.49
N VAL A 61 17.60 3.29 -4.09
CA VAL A 61 18.46 2.48 -4.96
C VAL A 61 17.60 1.52 -5.77
N THR A 62 17.76 1.55 -7.10
CA THR A 62 17.02 0.69 -8.02
C THR A 62 17.93 0.07 -9.07
N LYS A 63 17.51 -1.05 -9.67
CA LYS A 63 18.29 -1.78 -10.68
C LYS A 63 17.65 -1.67 -12.06
N ALA A 64 18.34 -1.05 -13.02
CA ALA A 64 17.88 -1.00 -14.40
C ALA A 64 17.41 -2.37 -14.93
N ALA A 65 16.28 -2.40 -15.62
CA ALA A 65 15.80 -3.61 -16.26
C ALA A 65 16.61 -3.90 -17.52
N SER A 66 17.01 -5.15 -17.71
CA SER A 66 17.63 -5.61 -18.95
C SER A 66 16.61 -5.57 -20.10
N ALA A 67 17.07 -5.23 -21.31
CA ALA A 67 16.21 -5.28 -22.49
C ALA A 67 15.65 -6.71 -22.68
N PRO A 68 14.38 -6.86 -23.11
CA PRO A 68 13.82 -8.17 -23.43
C PRO A 68 14.66 -8.87 -24.50
N GLN A 69 14.87 -10.17 -24.39
CA GLN A 69 15.51 -10.94 -25.45
C GLN A 69 14.62 -10.96 -26.70
N SER A 70 15.25 -10.94 -27.88
CA SER A 70 14.54 -10.93 -29.17
C SER A 70 13.57 -12.12 -29.27
N GLY A 71 12.28 -11.84 -29.51
CA GLY A 71 11.21 -12.85 -29.57
C GLY A 71 10.37 -12.98 -28.29
N GLU A 72 10.83 -12.42 -27.17
CA GLU A 72 10.08 -12.35 -25.94
C GLU A 72 9.23 -11.07 -25.92
N SER A 73 7.99 -11.14 -26.43
CA SER A 73 7.04 -10.06 -26.17
C SER A 73 6.73 -10.13 -24.66
N GLY A 74 7.42 -9.33 -23.84
CA GLY A 74 7.25 -9.25 -22.37
C GLY A 74 5.86 -8.75 -21.91
N ARG A 75 4.85 -8.81 -22.78
CA ARG A 75 3.47 -8.43 -22.48
C ARG A 75 2.84 -9.49 -21.57
N PRO A 76 2.15 -9.09 -20.49
CA PRO A 76 1.38 -10.00 -19.66
C PRO A 76 0.39 -10.79 -20.53
N ARG A 77 0.37 -12.11 -20.38
CA ARG A 77 -0.60 -13.00 -21.04
C ARG A 77 -1.41 -13.72 -19.97
N PHE A 78 -2.71 -13.78 -20.19
CA PHE A 78 -3.64 -14.57 -19.39
C PHE A 78 -4.19 -15.69 -20.28
N LYS A 79 -4.34 -16.87 -19.71
CA LYS A 79 -4.90 -18.04 -20.41
C LYS A 79 -6.15 -18.48 -19.65
N PHE A 80 -7.24 -18.57 -20.39
CA PHE A 80 -8.54 -19.00 -19.90
C PHE A 80 -9.04 -20.08 -20.85
N ASP A 81 -9.57 -21.15 -20.28
CA ASP A 81 -10.10 -22.28 -21.03
C ASP A 81 -11.59 -22.07 -21.26
N ALA A 82 -12.04 -22.25 -22.50
CA ALA A 82 -13.46 -22.18 -22.80
C ALA A 82 -14.20 -23.31 -22.09
N LYS A 83 -15.11 -22.94 -21.20
CA LYS A 83 -16.02 -23.85 -20.51
C LYS A 83 -17.23 -24.17 -21.39
N ASP A 84 -17.99 -25.19 -20.99
CA ASP A 84 -19.22 -25.54 -21.67
C ASP A 84 -20.24 -24.39 -21.60
N SER A 85 -21.18 -24.36 -22.56
CA SER A 85 -22.15 -23.26 -22.70
C SER A 85 -23.03 -23.04 -21.46
N ASP A 86 -23.21 -24.08 -20.66
CA ASP A 86 -24.10 -24.10 -19.50
C ASP A 86 -23.32 -23.92 -18.18
N SER A 87 -22.01 -23.65 -18.27
CA SER A 87 -21.13 -23.49 -17.13
C SER A 87 -21.09 -22.04 -16.67
N ASP A 88 -21.51 -21.80 -15.42
CA ASP A 88 -21.37 -20.51 -14.72
C ASP A 88 -20.04 -20.38 -13.95
N GLU A 89 -19.04 -21.21 -14.29
CA GLU A 89 -17.74 -21.19 -13.60
C GLU A 89 -16.93 -19.94 -13.93
N GLU A 90 -16.64 -19.14 -12.91
CA GLU A 90 -15.69 -18.04 -13.01
C GLU A 90 -14.25 -18.54 -12.96
N GLN A 91 -13.41 -17.98 -13.82
CA GLN A 91 -11.99 -18.18 -13.86
C GLN A 91 -11.27 -16.90 -13.42
N SER A 92 -10.23 -17.08 -12.63
CA SER A 92 -9.44 -15.99 -12.06
C SER A 92 -7.95 -16.22 -12.29
N SER A 93 -7.24 -15.17 -12.71
CA SER A 93 -5.80 -15.23 -12.90
C SER A 93 -5.14 -13.93 -12.47
N ASP A 94 -4.07 -14.05 -11.68
CA ASP A 94 -3.32 -12.91 -11.15
C ASP A 94 -1.90 -12.91 -11.72
N ARG A 95 -1.44 -11.72 -12.12
CA ARG A 95 -0.05 -11.46 -12.47
C ARG A 95 0.53 -10.39 -11.56
N VAL A 96 1.56 -10.76 -10.80
CA VAL A 96 2.33 -9.85 -9.95
C VAL A 96 3.58 -9.45 -10.70
N MET A 97 3.80 -8.15 -10.84
CA MET A 97 4.91 -7.56 -11.57
C MET A 97 5.57 -6.50 -10.70
N VAL A 98 6.86 -6.26 -10.90
CA VAL A 98 7.53 -5.15 -10.24
C VAL A 98 7.12 -3.86 -10.92
N GLN A 99 6.73 -2.85 -10.15
CA GLN A 99 6.42 -1.53 -10.67
C GLN A 99 7.75 -0.78 -10.90
N GLY A 100 8.25 -0.84 -12.14
CA GLY A 100 9.48 -0.16 -12.57
C GLY A 100 10.63 -1.11 -12.93
N PHE A 101 11.71 -1.03 -12.14
CA PHE A 101 13.02 -1.66 -12.34
C PHE A 101 13.05 -3.17 -11.99
N GLN A 102 14.22 -3.83 -12.07
CA GLN A 102 14.40 -5.21 -11.59
C GLN A 102 14.46 -5.28 -10.05
N THR A 103 14.19 -6.47 -9.49
CA THR A 103 14.42 -6.70 -8.05
C THR A 103 15.91 -6.68 -7.71
N LEU A 104 16.21 -6.22 -6.52
CA LEU A 104 17.52 -6.30 -5.89
C LEU A 104 17.50 -7.41 -4.82
N ALA A 105 18.62 -8.10 -4.65
CA ALA A 105 18.78 -9.03 -3.54
C ALA A 105 18.80 -8.26 -2.21
N ALA A 106 18.27 -8.85 -1.15
CA ALA A 106 18.27 -8.24 0.19
C ALA A 106 19.70 -7.88 0.66
N SER A 107 20.69 -8.70 0.33
CA SER A 107 22.11 -8.44 0.62
C SER A 107 22.67 -7.15 0.01
N THR A 108 21.99 -6.58 -0.99
CA THR A 108 22.38 -5.26 -1.52
C THR A 108 22.06 -4.15 -0.51
N ALA A 109 20.97 -4.28 0.27
CA ALA A 109 20.67 -3.33 1.34
C ALA A 109 21.77 -3.35 2.41
N ASP A 110 22.30 -4.53 2.76
CA ASP A 110 23.42 -4.65 3.71
C ASP A 110 24.69 -3.95 3.20
N LYS A 111 24.97 -4.04 1.90
CA LYS A 111 26.11 -3.34 1.28
C LYS A 111 25.94 -1.82 1.29
N VAL A 112 24.71 -1.34 1.08
CA VAL A 112 24.38 0.09 1.15
C VAL A 112 24.48 0.59 2.59
N ALA A 113 24.00 -0.19 3.56
CA ALA A 113 24.10 0.12 4.98
C ALA A 113 25.57 0.26 5.46
N GLY A 114 26.51 -0.43 4.80
CA GLY A 114 27.94 -0.33 5.09
C GLY A 114 28.65 0.86 4.44
N GLN A 115 27.97 1.72 3.68
CA GLN A 115 28.60 2.90 3.06
C GLN A 115 28.70 4.07 4.04
N ASP A 116 29.76 4.86 3.91
CA ASP A 116 29.97 6.05 4.73
C ASP A 116 28.82 7.07 4.54
N GLY A 117 28.32 7.60 5.65
CA GLY A 117 27.24 8.59 5.66
C GLY A 117 25.82 7.99 5.54
N VAL A 118 25.67 6.67 5.40
CA VAL A 118 24.36 6.01 5.44
C VAL A 118 23.97 5.75 6.90
N ALA A 119 22.94 6.45 7.38
CA ALA A 119 22.46 6.29 8.75
C ALA A 119 21.64 5.01 8.95
N ASP A 120 20.81 4.66 7.96
CA ASP A 120 19.95 3.48 8.01
C ASP A 120 19.56 3.03 6.60
N THR A 121 19.09 1.79 6.46
CA THR A 121 18.69 1.20 5.18
C THR A 121 17.56 0.18 5.39
N VAL A 122 16.60 0.19 4.48
CA VAL A 122 15.48 -0.75 4.45
C VAL A 122 15.26 -1.30 3.05
N GLY A 123 14.82 -2.56 2.99
CA GLY A 123 14.32 -3.16 1.76
C GLY A 123 12.86 -2.77 1.50
N GLY A 124 12.53 -2.52 0.23
CA GLY A 124 11.17 -2.26 -0.20
C GLY A 124 10.88 -2.91 -1.55
N LEU A 125 9.66 -3.40 -1.73
CA LEU A 125 9.14 -3.86 -3.02
C LEU A 125 7.98 -2.96 -3.41
N SER A 126 7.98 -2.49 -4.65
CA SER A 126 6.82 -1.87 -5.28
C SER A 126 6.33 -2.81 -6.37
N LEU A 127 5.13 -3.36 -6.19
CA LEU A 127 4.55 -4.36 -7.07
C LEU A 127 3.23 -3.84 -7.62
N GLN A 128 2.93 -4.23 -8.85
CA GLN A 128 1.62 -4.06 -9.45
C GLN A 128 1.00 -5.44 -9.68
N VAL A 129 -0.22 -5.62 -9.20
CA VAL A 129 -1.00 -6.84 -9.39
C VAL A 129 -2.08 -6.55 -10.40
N MET A 130 -2.04 -7.26 -11.53
CA MET A 130 -3.14 -7.30 -12.48
C MET A 130 -3.91 -8.61 -12.25
N LYS A 131 -5.18 -8.47 -11.91
CA LYS A 131 -6.11 -9.56 -11.69
C LYS A 131 -7.17 -9.52 -12.80
N VAL A 132 -7.39 -10.66 -13.44
CA VAL A 132 -8.42 -10.83 -14.45
C VAL A 132 -9.36 -11.92 -13.97
N ASP A 133 -10.63 -11.55 -13.80
CA ASP A 133 -11.70 -12.42 -13.33
C ASP A 133 -12.81 -12.43 -14.37
N GLY A 134 -13.37 -13.59 -14.68
CA GLY A 134 -14.47 -13.65 -15.63
C GLY A 134 -14.81 -15.05 -16.09
N GLN A 135 -15.71 -15.12 -17.05
CA GLN A 135 -16.25 -16.37 -17.58
C GLN A 135 -16.00 -16.42 -19.08
N PHE A 136 -15.64 -17.61 -19.56
CA PHE A 136 -15.48 -17.88 -20.98
C PHE A 136 -16.20 -19.16 -21.34
N THR A 137 -17.28 -19.06 -22.10
CA THR A 137 -18.08 -20.20 -22.56
C THR A 137 -17.94 -20.40 -24.07
N ARG A 138 -17.88 -21.67 -24.48
CA ARG A 138 -17.74 -22.05 -25.88
C ARG A 138 -19.07 -21.93 -26.61
N GLY A 139 -19.05 -21.36 -27.82
CA GLY A 139 -20.20 -21.40 -28.72
C GLY A 139 -20.43 -22.81 -29.27
N GLN A 140 -21.69 -23.12 -29.55
CA GLN A 140 -22.10 -24.41 -30.13
C GLN A 140 -22.28 -24.26 -31.63
N PHE A 141 -21.71 -25.17 -32.41
CA PHE A 141 -21.92 -25.18 -33.85
C PHE A 141 -23.28 -25.80 -34.15
N LYS A 142 -24.20 -25.04 -34.75
CA LYS A 142 -25.44 -25.58 -35.31
C LYS A 142 -25.32 -25.67 -36.82
N GLN A 143 -25.44 -26.89 -37.33
CA GLN A 143 -25.61 -27.13 -38.75
C GLN A 143 -27.04 -26.79 -39.12
N ASP A 144 -27.23 -25.95 -40.14
CA ASP A 144 -28.57 -25.69 -40.64
C ASP A 144 -29.12 -27.01 -41.18
N GLY A 145 -30.21 -27.50 -40.58
CA GLY A 145 -30.84 -28.74 -40.98
C GLY A 145 -31.26 -28.64 -42.43
N SER A 146 -30.54 -29.33 -43.32
CA SER A 146 -31.06 -29.66 -44.64
C SER A 146 -32.30 -30.53 -44.41
N GLY A 147 -33.47 -29.88 -44.42
CA GLY A 147 -34.75 -30.56 -44.53
C GLY A 147 -34.69 -31.42 -45.78
N GLY A 148 -34.57 -32.73 -45.57
CA GLY A 148 -34.57 -33.70 -46.64
C GLY A 148 -35.87 -33.62 -47.43
N GLY A 149 -35.75 -33.67 -48.76
CA GLY A 149 -36.81 -34.15 -49.62
C GLY A 149 -37.28 -33.18 -50.70
N GLY A 150 -36.43 -32.87 -51.69
CA GLY A 150 -36.95 -32.40 -52.97
C GLY A 150 -35.93 -31.77 -53.90
N ARG A 151 -35.31 -32.60 -54.76
CA ARG A 151 -35.15 -32.41 -56.24
C ARG A 151 -33.79 -32.90 -56.75
N THR A 152 -33.90 -33.97 -57.51
CA THR A 152 -33.08 -34.43 -58.65
C THR A 152 -32.29 -33.34 -59.37
N GLY A 153 -30.99 -33.56 -59.60
CA GLY A 153 -30.24 -32.81 -60.62
C GLY A 153 -28.72 -32.97 -60.64
N GLY A 154 -28.20 -33.82 -61.54
CA GLY A 154 -26.96 -33.58 -62.29
C GLY A 154 -25.61 -34.05 -61.68
N PRO A 155 -24.78 -34.81 -62.43
CA PRO A 155 -23.41 -35.12 -62.03
C PRO A 155 -22.49 -33.94 -62.37
N GLY A 156 -22.20 -33.11 -61.38
CA GLY A 156 -21.26 -32.00 -61.47
C GLY A 156 -20.74 -31.62 -60.09
N GLY A 157 -19.52 -32.07 -59.76
CA GLY A 157 -18.89 -31.85 -58.47
C GLY A 157 -18.53 -30.38 -58.23
N GLY A 158 -19.10 -29.82 -57.16
CA GLY A 158 -18.72 -28.55 -56.57
C GLY A 158 -18.97 -28.62 -55.07
N SER A 159 -17.90 -28.56 -54.29
CA SER A 159 -17.84 -28.70 -52.83
C SER A 159 -18.89 -27.86 -52.08
N GLY A 160 -19.92 -28.52 -51.54
CA GLY A 160 -20.81 -27.91 -50.56
C GLY A 160 -20.03 -27.63 -49.28
N GLN A 161 -19.68 -26.37 -49.02
CA GLN A 161 -19.21 -25.97 -47.70
C GLN A 161 -20.30 -26.29 -46.68
N PRO A 162 -19.98 -26.95 -45.54
CA PRO A 162 -20.97 -27.19 -44.51
C PRO A 162 -21.56 -25.85 -44.05
N GLN A 163 -22.81 -25.58 -44.42
CA GLN A 163 -23.56 -24.45 -43.92
C GLN A 163 -23.94 -24.73 -42.46
N GLY A 164 -23.25 -24.05 -41.54
CA GLY A 164 -23.60 -24.03 -40.14
C GLY A 164 -23.05 -22.76 -39.49
N ARG A 165 -23.73 -22.32 -38.44
CA ARG A 165 -23.40 -21.11 -37.69
C ARG A 165 -23.05 -21.49 -36.25
N VAL A 166 -22.06 -20.81 -35.68
CA VAL A 166 -21.81 -20.89 -34.24
C VAL A 166 -22.86 -20.02 -33.55
N GLU A 167 -23.64 -20.62 -32.65
CA GLU A 167 -24.61 -19.92 -31.80
C GLU A 167 -24.18 -20.04 -30.34
N GLY A 168 -24.44 -18.98 -29.56
CA GLY A 168 -24.06 -18.91 -28.15
C GLY A 168 -22.56 -18.76 -27.92
N GLY A 169 -22.15 -18.94 -26.66
CA GLY A 169 -20.80 -18.66 -26.18
C GLY A 169 -20.57 -17.17 -25.91
N GLY A 170 -19.54 -16.87 -25.13
CA GLY A 170 -19.22 -15.51 -24.72
C GLY A 170 -18.00 -15.44 -23.83
N ALA A 171 -17.35 -14.29 -23.82
CA ALA A 171 -16.22 -13.98 -22.96
C ALA A 171 -16.51 -12.66 -22.24
N SER A 172 -16.65 -12.71 -20.91
CA SER A 172 -16.83 -11.54 -20.07
C SER A 172 -15.76 -11.54 -18.99
N PHE A 173 -14.90 -10.53 -19.00
CA PHE A 173 -13.78 -10.42 -18.07
C PHE A 173 -13.73 -9.03 -17.46
N ALA A 174 -13.65 -8.97 -16.13
CA ALA A 174 -13.29 -7.81 -15.36
C ALA A 174 -11.77 -7.79 -15.15
N VAL A 175 -11.16 -6.62 -15.37
CA VAL A 175 -9.73 -6.41 -15.10
C VAL A 175 -9.61 -5.45 -13.93
N ASN A 176 -8.88 -5.89 -12.90
CA ASN A 176 -8.55 -5.08 -11.74
C ASN A 176 -7.03 -4.93 -11.65
N SER A 177 -6.55 -3.73 -11.38
CA SER A 177 -5.14 -3.44 -11.18
C SER A 177 -4.96 -2.66 -9.90
N TYR A 178 -4.07 -3.14 -9.02
CA TYR A 178 -3.76 -2.48 -7.76
C TYR A 178 -2.27 -2.62 -7.42
N SER A 179 -1.75 -1.65 -6.68
CA SER A 179 -0.37 -1.68 -6.19
C SER A 179 -0.29 -2.43 -4.87
N VAL A 180 0.82 -3.15 -4.68
CA VAL A 180 1.17 -3.85 -3.45
C VAL A 180 2.59 -3.45 -3.07
N TYR A 181 2.77 -3.00 -1.82
CA TYR A 181 4.07 -2.66 -1.30
C TYR A 181 4.56 -3.77 -0.36
N GLY A 182 5.77 -4.29 -0.61
CA GLY A 182 6.52 -5.06 0.37
C GLY A 182 7.40 -4.10 1.17
N THR A 183 7.42 -4.23 2.48
CA THR A 183 8.14 -3.31 3.37
C THR A 183 8.90 -4.09 4.42
N ASP A 184 10.04 -3.56 4.83
CA ASP A 184 10.75 -4.06 6.00
C ASP A 184 9.98 -3.68 7.28
N VAL A 185 9.40 -4.67 7.94
CA VAL A 185 8.60 -4.47 9.15
C VAL A 185 9.45 -4.25 10.41
N THR A 186 10.76 -4.48 10.34
CA THR A 186 11.69 -4.27 11.46
C THR A 186 12.01 -2.78 11.66
N LYS A 187 11.84 -1.97 10.61
CA LYS A 187 12.15 -0.52 10.58
C LYS A 187 11.03 0.28 9.91
N GLN A 188 9.85 0.28 10.51
CA GLN A 188 8.64 0.91 9.94
C GLN A 188 8.71 2.44 9.84
N GLY A 189 9.68 3.07 10.52
CA GLY A 189 9.96 4.50 10.40
C GLY A 189 10.68 4.89 9.12
N LEU A 190 11.01 3.92 8.24
CA LEU A 190 11.63 4.11 6.94
C LEU A 190 10.87 3.31 5.86
N GLY A 191 10.92 3.79 4.62
CA GLY A 191 10.26 3.12 3.49
C GLY A 191 8.75 3.41 3.36
N PRO A 192 7.99 2.54 2.65
CA PRO A 192 6.62 2.84 2.21
C PRO A 192 5.59 3.12 3.32
N LEU A 193 5.88 2.73 4.57
CA LEU A 193 4.98 2.92 5.70
C LEU A 193 5.16 4.26 6.43
N THR A 194 6.22 5.02 6.15
CA THR A 194 6.59 6.22 6.93
C THR A 194 5.49 7.27 7.02
N SER A 195 4.75 7.48 5.93
CA SER A 195 3.69 8.48 5.83
C SER A 195 2.30 7.92 6.18
N SER A 196 2.22 6.62 6.45
CA SER A 196 0.95 5.93 6.66
C SER A 196 0.51 5.99 8.12
N LYS A 197 -0.79 6.20 8.34
CA LYS A 197 -1.40 6.19 9.67
C LYS A 197 -2.46 5.10 9.74
N ILE A 198 -2.32 4.22 10.72
CA ILE A 198 -3.35 3.20 11.00
C ILE A 198 -4.59 3.89 11.57
N THR A 199 -5.71 3.71 10.90
CA THR A 199 -7.04 4.18 11.30
C THR A 199 -7.83 3.11 12.04
N LYS A 200 -7.63 1.83 11.68
CA LYS A 200 -8.28 0.67 12.32
C LYS A 200 -7.31 -0.50 12.44
N GLY A 201 -7.45 -1.28 13.52
CA GLY A 201 -6.62 -2.47 13.74
C GLY A 201 -5.24 -2.11 14.26
N ARG A 202 -4.19 -2.69 13.65
CA ARG A 202 -2.79 -2.48 14.04
C ARG A 202 -1.86 -2.44 12.83
N THR A 203 -0.66 -1.91 13.06
CA THR A 203 0.47 -2.08 12.14
C THR A 203 1.14 -3.45 12.31
N PHE A 204 2.15 -3.73 11.49
CA PHE A 204 3.00 -4.91 11.55
C PHE A 204 3.81 -4.96 12.86
N LYS A 205 4.14 -6.16 13.32
CA LYS A 205 5.17 -6.38 14.34
C LYS A 205 6.53 -6.55 13.67
N ALA A 206 7.61 -6.18 14.35
CA ALA A 206 8.97 -6.41 13.84
C ALA A 206 9.27 -7.90 13.56
N SER A 207 8.58 -8.82 14.24
CA SER A 207 8.73 -10.27 14.04
C SER A 207 7.92 -10.82 12.84
N GLU A 208 7.14 -10.00 12.15
CA GLU A 208 6.22 -10.42 11.08
C GLU A 208 6.88 -10.34 9.68
N THR A 209 8.19 -10.61 9.58
CA THR A 209 8.98 -10.46 8.34
C THR A 209 8.49 -11.31 7.19
N ASP A 210 7.98 -12.52 7.48
CA ASP A 210 7.42 -13.46 6.50
C ASP A 210 5.94 -13.78 6.77
N ALA A 211 5.28 -12.97 7.61
CA ALA A 211 3.90 -13.21 7.98
C ALA A 211 2.96 -12.90 6.81
N LYS A 212 1.96 -13.76 6.61
CA LYS A 212 0.91 -13.58 5.58
C LYS A 212 -0.16 -12.60 6.08
N VAL A 213 0.24 -11.36 6.30
CA VAL A 213 -0.63 -10.27 6.77
C VAL A 213 -0.47 -9.04 5.90
N VAL A 214 -1.51 -8.20 5.81
CA VAL A 214 -1.45 -6.91 5.10
C VAL A 214 -2.09 -5.80 5.91
N VAL A 215 -1.65 -4.58 5.63
CA VAL A 215 -2.40 -3.36 5.92
C VAL A 215 -3.01 -2.89 4.60
N ALA A 216 -4.31 -2.61 4.58
CA ALA A 216 -5.01 -2.16 3.39
C ALA A 216 -5.12 -0.63 3.39
N ASP A 217 -4.85 0.04 2.28
CA ASP A 217 -5.13 1.48 2.16
C ASP A 217 -6.63 1.75 2.40
N ALA A 218 -6.95 2.88 3.02
CA ALA A 218 -8.32 3.23 3.38
C ALA A 218 -9.27 3.30 2.18
N SER A 219 -8.79 3.78 1.03
CA SER A 219 -9.59 3.86 -0.21
C SER A 219 -9.78 2.47 -0.80
N TYR A 220 -8.72 1.65 -0.84
CA TYR A 220 -8.80 0.26 -1.30
C TYR A 220 -9.73 -0.58 -0.43
N ALA A 221 -9.61 -0.46 0.90
CA ALA A 221 -10.48 -1.14 1.85
C ALA A 221 -11.96 -0.72 1.67
N LYS A 222 -12.22 0.56 1.42
CA LYS A 222 -13.58 1.05 1.14
C LYS A 222 -14.13 0.50 -0.18
N GLU A 223 -13.34 0.54 -1.25
CA GLU A 223 -13.75 0.06 -2.57
C GLU A 223 -14.05 -1.45 -2.56
N LYS A 224 -13.16 -2.24 -1.96
CA LYS A 224 -13.30 -3.71 -1.88
C LYS A 224 -14.11 -4.18 -0.68
N LYS A 225 -14.64 -3.25 0.13
CA LYS A 225 -15.40 -3.51 1.36
C LYS A 225 -14.65 -4.42 2.35
N LEU A 226 -13.35 -4.20 2.49
CA LEU A 226 -12.48 -4.96 3.40
C LEU A 226 -12.49 -4.36 4.81
N ALA A 227 -12.49 -5.24 5.80
CA ALA A 227 -12.35 -4.96 7.21
C ALA A 227 -11.15 -5.69 7.82
N VAL A 228 -10.74 -5.27 9.02
CA VAL A 228 -9.71 -5.98 9.78
C VAL A 228 -10.21 -7.39 10.11
N GLY A 229 -9.41 -8.40 9.78
CA GLY A 229 -9.77 -9.81 9.89
C GLY A 229 -10.08 -10.48 8.55
N ASP A 230 -10.43 -9.70 7.52
CA ASP A 230 -10.70 -10.22 6.19
C ASP A 230 -9.45 -10.76 5.52
N THR A 231 -9.64 -11.45 4.40
CA THR A 231 -8.55 -12.07 3.64
C THR A 231 -8.50 -11.51 2.23
N VAL A 232 -7.31 -11.08 1.81
CA VAL A 232 -7.00 -10.74 0.42
C VAL A 232 -6.14 -11.84 -0.16
N THR A 233 -6.45 -12.30 -1.37
CA THR A 233 -5.64 -13.28 -2.09
C THR A 233 -4.85 -12.59 -3.18
N VAL A 234 -3.53 -12.78 -3.17
CA VAL A 234 -2.61 -12.29 -4.21
C VAL A 234 -1.87 -13.50 -4.76
N LYS A 235 -2.10 -13.83 -6.04
CA LYS A 235 -1.42 -14.95 -6.73
C LYS A 235 -1.52 -16.26 -5.94
N GLY A 236 -2.74 -16.62 -5.53
CA GLY A 236 -3.04 -17.83 -4.76
C GLY A 236 -2.62 -17.79 -3.28
N THR A 237 -1.88 -16.76 -2.84
CA THR A 237 -1.50 -16.62 -1.43
C THR A 237 -2.51 -15.77 -0.69
N LYS A 238 -3.07 -16.33 0.39
CA LYS A 238 -4.02 -15.65 1.27
C LYS A 238 -3.27 -14.83 2.32
N TYR A 239 -3.62 -13.57 2.44
CA TYR A 239 -3.11 -12.67 3.47
C TYR A 239 -4.25 -12.10 4.32
N LYS A 240 -4.04 -12.06 5.63
CA LYS A 240 -5.02 -11.52 6.58
C LYS A 240 -4.84 -10.01 6.73
N VAL A 241 -5.93 -9.26 6.62
CA VAL A 241 -5.94 -7.81 6.88
C VAL A 241 -5.82 -7.57 8.39
N ILE A 242 -4.73 -6.93 8.81
CA ILE A 242 -4.45 -6.61 10.22
C ILE A 242 -4.70 -5.14 10.58
N GLY A 243 -4.75 -4.28 9.57
CA GLY A 243 -5.00 -2.87 9.74
C GLY A 243 -5.47 -2.18 8.46
N VAL A 244 -6.00 -0.97 8.64
CA VAL A 244 -6.37 -0.03 7.58
C VAL A 244 -5.81 1.34 7.94
#